data_AF-A0A401FJX6-F1
#
_entry.id   AF-A0A401FJX6-F1
#
_cell.length_a   1.000
_cell.length_b   1.000
_cell.length_c   1.000
_cell.angle_alpha   90.00
_cell.angle_beta   90.00
_cell.angle_gamma   90.00
#
_symmetry.space_group_name_H-M   'P 1'
#
loop_
_entity.id
_entity.type
_entity.pdbx_description
1 polymer ?
#
loop_
_entity_poly.entity_id
_entity_poly.type
_entity_poly.pdbx_seq_one_letter_code
_entity_poly.pdbx_strand_id
1 'polypeptide(L)'
;MSRGFEIVSKYANEGLNIPHRTTENAAGYDFESATDFTLPSIWKLNFVKLLWAIKHENSLSESEVAKAKATLKPYLVPTGIKSYMNSEEVLIIANRSSNPLKRGLICQTE
;
A
#
# COMPACT_ATOMS: atom_id res chain seq x y z
N MET A 1 3.77 -25.47 15.66
CA MET A 1 2.61 -24.79 15.05
C MET A 1 3.05 -24.29 13.68
N SER A 2 2.29 -24.64 12.64
CA SER A 2 2.57 -24.28 11.24
C SER A 2 2.06 -22.86 10.98
N ARG A 3 2.93 -21.97 10.48
CA ARG A 3 2.58 -20.60 10.06
C ARG A 3 1.28 -20.52 9.24
N GLY A 4 0.61 -19.37 9.26
CA GLY A 4 -0.58 -19.17 8.44
C GLY A 4 -1.23 -17.79 8.59
N PHE A 5 -2.45 -17.69 8.07
CA PHE A 5 -3.24 -16.47 8.00
C PHE A 5 -4.65 -16.72 8.52
N GLU A 6 -5.22 -15.73 9.19
CA GLU A 6 -6.58 -15.74 9.71
C GLU A 6 -7.23 -14.38 9.51
N ILE A 7 -8.55 -14.36 9.35
CA ILE A 7 -9.33 -13.12 9.34
C ILE A 7 -9.44 -12.59 10.77
N VAL A 8 -9.19 -11.29 10.97
CA VAL A 8 -9.35 -10.68 12.31
C VAL A 8 -10.83 -10.52 12.64
N SER A 9 -11.17 -10.54 13.92
CA SER A 9 -12.57 -10.49 14.40
C SER A 9 -13.37 -9.31 13.85
N LYS A 10 -12.72 -8.15 13.64
CA LYS A 10 -13.33 -6.95 13.04
C LYS A 10 -13.94 -7.23 11.66
N TYR A 11 -13.36 -8.14 10.88
CA TYR A 11 -13.78 -8.43 9.50
C TYR A 11 -14.41 -9.83 9.32
N ALA A 12 -14.83 -10.49 10.41
CA ALA A 12 -15.28 -11.90 10.36
C ALA A 12 -16.45 -12.16 9.39
N ASN A 13 -17.31 -11.16 9.16
CA ASN A 13 -18.51 -11.27 8.32
C ASN A 13 -18.40 -10.47 7.01
N GLU A 14 -17.20 -9.98 6.67
CA GLU A 14 -16.96 -9.13 5.48
C GLU A 14 -16.66 -9.95 4.21
N GLY A 15 -16.77 -11.28 4.28
CA GLY A 15 -16.55 -12.16 3.13
C GLY A 15 -15.12 -12.13 2.58
N LEU A 16 -14.14 -11.80 3.42
CA LEU A 16 -12.74 -11.71 3.00
C LEU A 16 -12.16 -13.09 2.67
N ASN A 17 -11.25 -13.11 1.70
CA ASN A 17 -10.50 -14.31 1.34
C ASN A 17 -9.22 -14.43 2.17
N ILE A 18 -8.90 -15.66 2.58
CA ILE A 18 -7.60 -15.95 3.19
C ILE A 18 -6.53 -15.86 2.08
N PRO A 19 -5.38 -15.20 2.33
CA PRO A 19 -4.30 -15.11 1.34
C PRO A 19 -3.89 -16.48 0.81
N HIS A 20 -3.79 -16.59 -0.51
CA HIS A 20 -3.50 -17.85 -1.19
C HIS A 20 -2.44 -17.67 -2.26
N ARG A 21 -1.83 -18.78 -2.66
CA ARG A 21 -0.87 -18.80 -3.75
C ARG A 21 -1.60 -18.94 -5.09
N THR A 22 -1.24 -18.10 -6.06
CA THR A 22 -1.85 -18.18 -7.40
C THR A 22 -1.47 -19.48 -8.13
N THR A 23 -0.25 -19.97 -7.92
CA THR A 23 0.25 -21.22 -8.50
C THR A 23 0.86 -22.10 -7.41
N GLU A 24 0.93 -23.41 -7.66
CA GLU A 24 1.40 -24.40 -6.68
C GLU A 24 2.82 -24.11 -6.16
N ASN A 25 3.67 -23.52 -7.00
CA ASN A 25 5.08 -23.23 -6.69
C ASN A 25 5.35 -21.74 -6.42
N ALA A 26 4.32 -20.90 -6.28
CA ALA A 26 4.54 -19.50 -5.93
C ALA A 26 5.14 -19.39 -4.52
N ALA A 27 6.06 -18.42 -4.35
CA ALA A 27 6.62 -18.09 -3.04
C ALA A 27 5.68 -17.20 -2.22
N GLY A 28 4.98 -16.27 -2.89
CA GLY A 28 4.10 -15.29 -2.25
C GLY A 28 2.64 -15.75 -2.16
N TYR A 29 1.94 -15.23 -1.15
CA TYR A 29 0.50 -15.32 -0.98
C TYR A 29 -0.10 -13.96 -1.36
N ASP A 30 -1.12 -13.96 -2.23
CA ASP A 30 -1.78 -12.73 -2.65
C ASP A 30 -2.70 -12.22 -1.51
N PHE A 31 -2.48 -10.97 -1.08
CA PHE A 31 -3.33 -10.26 -0.13
C PHE A 31 -4.32 -9.36 -0.87
N GLU A 32 -5.54 -9.29 -0.35
CA GLU A 32 -6.62 -8.47 -0.88
C GLU A 32 -6.90 -7.27 0.04
N SER A 33 -7.47 -6.20 -0.52
CA SER A 33 -7.98 -5.08 0.28
C SER A 33 -9.29 -5.49 0.94
N ALA A 34 -9.42 -5.22 2.24
CA ALA A 34 -10.67 -5.47 2.96
C ALA A 34 -11.74 -4.40 2.71
N THR A 35 -11.36 -3.26 2.11
CA THR A 35 -12.27 -2.13 1.89
C THR A 35 -12.04 -1.51 0.53
N ASP A 36 -13.11 -0.99 -0.07
CA ASP A 36 -13.01 -0.11 -1.22
C ASP A 36 -12.45 1.26 -0.80
N PHE A 37 -11.56 1.81 -1.61
CA PHE A 37 -11.04 3.16 -1.43
C PHE A 37 -10.61 3.76 -2.76
N THR A 38 -10.60 5.08 -2.84
CA THR A 38 -10.09 5.82 -4.00
C THR A 38 -8.69 6.31 -3.70
N LEU A 39 -7.70 5.80 -4.44
CA LEU A 39 -6.34 6.34 -4.39
C LEU A 39 -6.25 7.58 -5.29
N PRO A 40 -5.97 8.78 -4.74
CA PRO A 40 -5.79 9.96 -5.57
C PRO A 40 -4.47 9.88 -6.35
N SER A 41 -4.49 10.33 -7.61
CA SER A 41 -3.25 10.52 -8.38
C SER A 41 -2.33 11.54 -7.73
N ILE A 42 -1.03 11.27 -7.74
CA ILE A 42 0.01 12.21 -7.31
C ILE A 42 0.20 13.36 -8.32
N TRP A 43 -0.22 13.21 -9.57
CA TRP A 43 -0.06 14.22 -10.64
C TRP A 43 -1.07 15.38 -10.56
N LYS A 44 -1.61 15.67 -9.38
CA LYS A 44 -2.49 16.83 -9.17
C LYS A 44 -1.72 18.13 -9.34
N LEU A 45 -2.44 19.21 -9.65
CA LEU A 45 -1.92 20.57 -9.82
C LEU A 45 -0.90 20.99 -8.74
N ASN A 46 -1.10 20.58 -7.48
CA ASN A 46 -0.20 20.93 -6.39
C ASN A 46 1.20 20.30 -6.53
N PHE A 47 1.30 19.08 -7.04
CA PHE A 47 2.59 18.41 -7.25
C PHE A 47 3.32 18.95 -8.50
N VAL A 48 2.57 19.26 -9.56
CA VAL A 48 3.13 19.93 -10.75
C VAL A 48 3.63 21.34 -10.41
N LYS A 49 2.87 22.09 -9.59
CA LYS A 49 3.29 23.40 -9.08
C LYS A 49 4.55 23.30 -8.21
N LEU A 50 4.67 22.25 -7.40
CA LEU A 50 5.89 21.99 -6.63
C LEU A 50 7.10 21.83 -7.55
N LEU A 51 7.01 20.97 -8.57
CA LEU A 51 8.10 20.75 -9.54
C LEU A 51 8.45 22.04 -10.30
N TRP A 52 7.44 22.83 -10.67
CA TRP A 52 7.65 24.14 -11.29
C TRP A 52 8.35 25.13 -10.36
N ALA A 53 7.94 25.22 -9.09
CA ALA A 53 8.56 26.09 -8.10
C ALA A 53 10.04 25.72 -7.86
N ILE A 54 10.34 24.42 -7.76
CA ILE A 54 11.72 23.91 -7.64
C ILE A 54 12.56 24.32 -8.85
N LYS A 55 12.02 24.16 -10.07
CA LYS A 55 12.72 24.52 -11.32
C LYS A 55 13.02 26.01 -11.43
N HIS A 56 12.18 26.87 -10.84
CA HIS A 56 12.29 28.32 -10.93
C HIS A 56 12.89 28.97 -9.67
N GLU A 57 13.45 28.20 -8.74
CA GLU A 57 14.02 28.68 -7.46
C GLU A 57 13.06 29.59 -6.67
N ASN A 58 11.75 29.42 -6.86
CA ASN A 58 10.76 30.18 -6.12
C ASN A 58 10.58 29.57 -4.73
N SER A 59 10.56 30.41 -3.69
CA SER A 59 10.27 29.97 -2.34
C SER A 59 8.81 29.52 -2.24
N LEU A 60 8.60 28.30 -1.75
CA LEU A 60 7.27 27.76 -1.47
C LEU A 60 6.81 28.30 -0.11
N SER A 61 5.54 28.70 -0.02
CA SER A 61 4.94 28.99 1.28
C SER A 61 4.82 27.71 2.12
N GLU A 62 4.84 27.83 3.45
CA GLU A 62 4.63 26.69 4.37
C GLU A 62 3.33 25.92 4.05
N SER A 63 2.29 26.65 3.63
CA SER A 63 1.00 26.07 3.24
C SER A 63 1.09 25.16 2.01
N GLU A 64 1.97 25.48 1.06
CA GLU A 64 2.16 24.70 -0.16
C GLU A 64 3.00 23.45 0.11
N VAL A 65 4.02 23.58 0.96
CA VAL A 65 4.82 22.43 1.42
C VAL A 65 3.94 21.43 2.15
N ALA A 66 3.05 21.89 3.03
CA ALA A 66 2.11 21.02 3.74
C ALA A 66 1.16 20.27 2.77
N LYS A 67 0.61 20.96 1.76
CA LYS A 67 -0.25 20.35 0.73
C LYS A 67 0.50 19.34 -0.13
N ALA A 68 1.76 19.63 -0.48
CA ALA A 68 2.60 18.70 -1.22
C ALA A 68 2.88 17.43 -0.40
N LYS A 69 3.26 17.58 0.86
CA LYS A 69 3.49 16.45 1.77
C LYS A 69 2.23 15.60 1.97
N ALA A 70 1.07 16.24 2.08
CA ALA A 70 -0.21 15.54 2.15
C ALA A 70 -0.53 14.75 0.87
N THR A 71 -0.13 15.27 -0.30
CA THR A 71 -0.33 14.58 -1.60
C THR A 71 0.53 13.33 -1.74
N LEU A 72 1.75 13.36 -1.16
CA LEU A 72 2.69 12.23 -1.16
C LEU A 72 2.47 11.24 -0.02
N LYS A 73 1.55 11.53 0.91
CA LYS A 73 1.31 10.68 2.07
C LYS A 73 0.79 9.30 1.61
N PRO A 74 1.47 8.20 1.97
CA PRO A 74 0.99 6.86 1.66
C PRO A 74 -0.33 6.53 2.34
N TYR A 75 -1.08 5.61 1.75
CA TYR A 75 -2.33 5.10 2.29
C TYR A 75 -2.08 3.77 2.99
N LEU A 76 -2.56 3.64 4.23
CA LEU A 76 -2.63 2.36 4.91
C LEU A 76 -3.91 1.64 4.46
N VAL A 77 -3.75 0.63 3.61
CA VAL A 77 -4.86 -0.15 3.08
C VAL A 77 -5.09 -1.37 3.98
N PRO A 78 -6.25 -1.50 4.64
CA PRO A 78 -6.49 -2.63 5.53
C PRO A 78 -6.68 -3.92 4.72
N THR A 79 -6.01 -5.00 5.11
CA THR A 79 -6.21 -6.33 4.53
C THR A 79 -7.23 -7.18 5.31
N GLY A 80 -7.48 -6.84 6.59
CA GLY A 80 -8.33 -7.63 7.47
C GLY A 80 -7.73 -8.98 7.89
N ILE A 81 -6.46 -9.23 7.56
CA ILE A 81 -5.75 -10.48 7.82
C ILE A 81 -4.72 -10.29 8.94
N LYS A 82 -4.68 -11.22 9.88
CA LYS A 82 -3.55 -11.42 10.80
C LYS A 82 -2.74 -12.63 10.35
N SER A 83 -1.44 -12.59 10.59
CA SER A 83 -0.50 -13.68 10.34
C SER A 83 0.08 -14.22 11.63
N TYR A 84 0.34 -15.52 11.69
CA TYR A 84 1.04 -16.18 12.78
C TYR A 84 2.16 -17.05 12.22
N MET A 85 3.29 -17.08 12.91
CA MET A 85 4.52 -17.77 12.49
C MET A 85 5.37 -18.12 13.71
N ASN A 86 6.41 -18.93 13.53
CA ASN A 86 7.35 -19.28 14.61
C ASN A 86 8.33 -18.12 14.89
N SER A 87 9.10 -18.20 15.98
CA SER A 87 10.00 -17.12 16.43
C SER A 87 11.08 -16.74 15.40
N GLU A 88 11.52 -17.71 14.60
CA GLU A 88 12.59 -17.54 13.60
C GLU A 88 12.04 -17.27 12.18
N GLU A 89 10.76 -16.91 12.06
CA GLU A 89 10.10 -16.65 10.80
C GLU A 89 9.68 -15.18 10.71
N VAL A 90 9.70 -14.62 9.49
CA VAL A 90 9.21 -13.27 9.20
C VAL A 90 8.27 -13.32 8.00
N LEU A 91 7.26 -12.46 8.01
CA LEU A 91 6.43 -12.17 6.84
C LEU A 91 6.98 -10.92 6.14
N ILE A 92 7.40 -11.10 4.89
CA ILE A 92 7.83 -9.99 4.03
C ILE A 92 6.65 -9.58 3.15
N ILE A 93 6.31 -8.30 3.15
CA ILE A 93 5.33 -7.74 2.22
C ILE A 93 6.06 -7.32 0.95
N ALA A 94 5.59 -7.83 -0.19
CA ALA A 94 6.20 -7.56 -1.49
C ALA A 94 5.17 -6.97 -2.45
N ASN A 95 5.63 -6.07 -3.32
CA ASN A 95 4.74 -5.48 -4.31
C ASN A 95 4.44 -6.48 -5.44
N ARG A 96 3.17 -6.58 -5.85
CA ARG A 96 2.82 -7.36 -7.04
C ARG A 96 3.38 -6.64 -8.27
N SER A 97 4.01 -7.37 -9.18
CA SER A 97 4.67 -6.77 -10.37
C SER A 97 3.74 -5.89 -11.21
N SER A 98 2.44 -6.21 -11.26
CA SER A 98 1.46 -5.42 -12.00
C SER A 98 1.15 -4.06 -11.36
N ASN A 99 1.42 -3.87 -10.06
CA ASN A 99 1.11 -2.65 -9.35
C ASN A 99 1.93 -1.47 -9.90
N PRO A 100 3.28 -1.53 -9.96
CA PRO A 100 4.05 -0.46 -10.58
C PRO A 100 3.80 -0.36 -12.08
N LEU A 101 3.85 -1.51 -12.79
CA LEU A 101 3.90 -1.53 -14.25
C LEU A 101 2.59 -1.12 -14.92
N LYS A 102 1.45 -1.55 -14.36
CA LYS A 102 0.13 -1.32 -14.98
C LYS A 102 -0.70 -0.26 -14.25
N ARG A 103 -0.44 -0.02 -12.97
CA ARG A 103 -1.28 0.83 -12.12
C ARG A 103 -0.52 2.01 -11.49
N GLY A 104 0.81 2.10 -11.66
CA GLY A 104 1.62 3.12 -11.01
C GLY A 104 1.58 3.07 -9.48
N LEU A 105 1.28 1.89 -8.91
CA LEU A 105 1.15 1.68 -7.47
C LEU A 105 2.41 1.07 -6.87
N ILE A 106 2.87 1.61 -5.75
CA ILE A 106 4.02 1.09 -5.02
C ILE A 106 3.59 0.73 -3.60
N CYS A 107 3.86 -0.51 -3.20
CA CYS A 107 3.81 -0.88 -1.80
C CYS A 107 5.08 -0.35 -1.13
N GLN A 108 4.92 0.60 -0.22
CA GLN A 108 6.01 1.08 0.60
C GLN A 108 6.11 0.17 1.81
N THR A 109 7.24 -0.52 1.94
CA THR A 109 7.63 -1.24 3.14
C THR A 109 8.79 -0.49 3.79
N GLU A 110 8.88 -0.57 5.11
CA GLU A 110 10.03 -0.07 5.88
C GLU A 110 11.27 -0.95 5.68
#